data_AF-F7F2I5-F1
#
_entry.id   AF-F7F2I5-F1
#
_cell.length_a   1.000
_cell.length_b   1.000
_cell.length_c   1.000
_cell.angle_alpha   90.00
_cell.angle_beta   90.00
_cell.angle_gamma   90.00
#
_symmetry.space_group_name_H-M   'P 1'
#
loop_
_entity.id
_entity.type
_entity.pdbx_description
1 polymer ?
#
loop_
_entity_poly.entity_id
_entity_poly.type
_entity_poly.pdbx_seq_one_letter_code
_entity_poly.pdbx_strand_id
1 'polypeptide(L)'
;LGVILEFRKYDRVTWVKNKQILVLGLDGAGKTSVLHFLASNTVRHSTAPTLGFNAVNISSEDRQMEFLEIGGSEPFRSYWDMYLPKGWLLIFVVDSADHKRLPEAKKYLHQLIDPNPDLPLVVFANKQVFITG
;
A
#
# COMPACT_ATOMS: atom_id res chain seq x y z
N LEU A 1 14.32 -0.06 7.81
CA LEU A 1 12.97 -0.54 7.47
C LEU A 1 12.49 -1.43 8.61
N GLY A 2 11.71 -0.90 9.55
CA GLY A 2 10.89 -1.73 10.42
C GLY A 2 9.56 -1.94 9.73
N VAL A 3 9.27 -3.20 9.38
CA VAL A 3 7.97 -3.58 8.88
C VAL A 3 7.15 -4.00 10.10
N ILE A 4 6.06 -3.31 10.40
CA ILE A 4 5.04 -3.89 11.29
C ILE A 4 4.19 -4.80 10.39
N LEU A 5 4.59 -6.06 10.32
CA LEU A 5 3.82 -7.10 9.64
C LEU A 5 2.68 -7.53 10.55
N GLU A 6 1.51 -6.90 10.45
CA GLU A 6 0.29 -7.49 10.98
C GLU A 6 -0.31 -8.40 9.91
N PHE A 7 0.10 -9.67 9.89
CA PHE A 7 -0.60 -10.69 9.12
C PHE A 7 -1.88 -11.07 9.87
N ARG A 8 -3.04 -10.68 9.35
CA ARG A 8 -4.25 -11.47 9.64
C ARG A 8 -4.11 -12.79 8.88
N LYS A 9 -3.75 -13.84 9.61
CA LYS A 9 -3.56 -15.20 9.10
C LYS A 9 -4.92 -15.72 8.59
N TYR A 10 -5.07 -15.83 7.27
CA TYR A 10 -6.07 -16.68 6.65
C TYR A 10 -5.34 -17.82 5.94
N ASP A 11 -5.83 -19.05 6.14
CA ASP A 11 -5.24 -20.25 5.59
C ASP A 11 -5.18 -20.17 4.05
N ARG A 12 -3.96 -20.31 3.50
CA ARG A 12 -3.64 -20.41 2.07
C ARG A 12 -4.23 -19.29 1.19
N VAL A 13 -3.45 -18.23 1.01
CA VAL A 13 -3.71 -17.26 -0.07
C VAL A 13 -3.51 -17.96 -1.42
N THR A 14 -4.61 -18.35 -2.08
CA THR A 14 -4.57 -18.93 -3.42
C THR A 14 -4.46 -17.83 -4.46
N TRP A 15 -3.60 -18.03 -5.47
CA TRP A 15 -3.49 -17.12 -6.61
C TRP A 15 -4.78 -17.09 -7.40
N VAL A 16 -5.29 -15.89 -7.67
CA VAL A 16 -6.48 -15.68 -8.49
C VAL A 16 -6.06 -14.88 -9.72
N LYS A 17 -6.33 -15.41 -10.92
CA LYS A 17 -6.07 -14.70 -12.19
C LYS A 17 -6.83 -13.36 -12.19
N ASN A 18 -6.22 -12.33 -12.78
CA ASN A 18 -6.81 -10.99 -12.95
C ASN A 18 -7.08 -10.21 -11.65
N LYS A 19 -6.36 -10.50 -10.57
CA LYS A 19 -6.37 -9.68 -9.35
C LYS A 19 -5.08 -8.85 -9.22
N GLN A 20 -5.20 -7.73 -8.52
CA GLN A 20 -4.11 -6.75 -8.30
C GLN A 20 -3.65 -6.72 -6.85
N ILE A 21 -2.41 -6.33 -6.61
CA ILE A 21 -1.95 -5.87 -5.29
C ILE A 21 -2.18 -4.37 -5.22
N LEU A 22 -3.05 -3.92 -4.31
CA LEU A 22 -3.36 -2.49 -4.17
C LEU A 22 -2.34 -1.84 -3.24
N VAL A 23 -1.80 -0.68 -3.65
CA VAL A 23 -0.88 0.11 -2.84
C VAL A 23 -1.54 1.44 -2.50
N LEU A 24 -2.09 1.54 -1.28
CA LEU A 24 -2.86 2.69 -0.79
C LEU A 24 -2.20 3.34 0.43
N GLY A 25 -2.75 4.48 0.85
CA GLY A 25 -2.20 5.31 1.93
C GLY A 25 -2.21 6.79 1.56
N LEU A 26 -2.11 7.65 2.57
CA LEU A 26 -2.18 9.10 2.37
C LEU A 26 -1.08 9.62 1.42
N ASP A 27 -1.29 10.79 0.84
CA ASP A 27 -0.25 11.53 0.13
C ASP A 27 0.98 11.76 1.01
N GLY A 28 2.16 11.72 0.39
CA GLY A 28 3.42 11.82 1.10
C GLY A 28 3.83 10.58 1.90
N ALA A 29 2.97 9.54 2.04
CA ALA A 29 3.32 8.33 2.80
C ALA A 29 4.50 7.52 2.24
N GLY A 30 4.84 7.73 0.96
CA GLY A 30 5.96 7.06 0.29
C GLY A 30 5.57 5.81 -0.52
N LYS A 31 4.30 5.69 -0.91
CA LYS A 31 3.76 4.62 -1.77
C LYS A 31 4.61 4.36 -3.01
N THR A 32 4.87 5.40 -3.80
CA THR A 32 5.66 5.31 -5.05
C THR A 32 7.07 4.78 -4.79
N SER A 33 7.71 5.21 -3.70
CA SER A 33 9.04 4.73 -3.31
C SER A 33 9.02 3.26 -2.88
N VAL A 34 8.02 2.83 -2.12
CA VAL A 34 7.82 1.42 -1.74
C VAL A 34 7.57 0.57 -2.99
N LEU A 35 6.69 1.02 -3.88
CA LEU A 35 6.37 0.31 -5.12
C LEU A 35 7.60 0.13 -6.02
N HIS A 36 8.38 1.20 -6.22
CA HIS A 36 9.63 1.10 -6.98
C HIS A 36 10.66 0.19 -6.30
N PHE A 37 10.78 0.25 -4.98
CA PHE A 37 11.69 -0.63 -4.26
C PHE A 37 11.30 -2.10 -4.44
N LEU A 38 10.02 -2.44 -4.34
CA LEU A 38 9.53 -3.81 -4.60
C LEU A 38 9.79 -4.26 -6.04
N ALA A 39 9.70 -3.35 -7.01
CA ALA A 39 9.84 -3.67 -8.43
C ALA A 39 11.30 -3.82 -8.91
N SER A 40 12.21 -2.97 -8.43
CA SER A 40 13.57 -2.87 -8.98
C SER A 40 14.68 -2.99 -7.94
N ASN A 41 14.33 -3.23 -6.67
CA ASN A 41 15.26 -3.26 -5.55
C ASN A 41 16.11 -1.98 -5.44
N THR A 42 15.61 -0.87 -5.99
CA THR A 42 16.29 0.42 -6.07
C THR A 42 15.45 1.48 -5.37
N VAL A 43 16.09 2.32 -4.56
CA VAL A 43 15.41 3.43 -3.90
C VAL A 43 15.19 4.55 -4.90
N ARG A 44 13.92 4.89 -5.15
CA ARG A 44 13.54 6.07 -5.92
C ARG A 44 12.78 7.04 -5.03
N HIS A 45 13.29 8.26 -4.93
CA HIS A 45 12.58 9.36 -4.28
C HIS A 45 11.68 10.06 -5.31
N SER A 46 10.40 10.17 -5.00
CA SER A 46 9.48 11.07 -5.68
C SER A 46 9.03 12.14 -4.70
N THR A 47 9.13 13.40 -5.10
CA THR A 47 8.62 14.55 -4.34
C THR A 47 7.24 14.99 -4.81
N ALA A 48 6.81 14.58 -6.00
CA ALA A 48 5.51 14.93 -6.56
C ALA A 48 4.43 13.93 -6.13
N PRO A 49 3.21 14.38 -5.77
CA PRO A 49 2.07 13.50 -5.55
C PRO A 49 1.69 12.75 -6.83
N THR A 50 1.33 11.47 -6.69
CA THR A 50 0.72 10.70 -7.79
C THR A 50 -0.68 11.25 -8.09
N LEU A 51 -0.86 11.78 -9.30
CA LEU A 51 -2.15 12.23 -9.80
C LEU A 51 -2.81 11.08 -10.57
N GLY A 52 -3.77 10.39 -9.93
CA GLY A 52 -4.48 9.26 -10.51
C GLY A 52 -3.88 7.92 -10.11
N PHE A 53 -3.35 7.16 -11.07
CA PHE A 53 -2.99 5.75 -10.93
C PHE A 53 -1.58 5.49 -11.45
N ASN A 54 -0.87 4.56 -10.81
CA ASN A 54 0.41 4.06 -11.27
C ASN A 54 0.42 2.53 -11.13
N ALA A 55 0.62 1.82 -12.25
CA ALA A 55 0.62 0.37 -12.28
C ALA A 55 2.01 -0.16 -12.66
N VAL A 56 2.51 -1.11 -11.89
CA VAL A 56 3.79 -1.77 -12.16
C VAL A 56 3.58 -3.28 -12.13
N ASN A 57 3.98 -3.95 -13.20
CA ASN A 57 4.01 -5.40 -13.25
C ASN A 57 5.34 -5.92 -12.70
N ILE A 58 5.26 -6.76 -11.68
CA ILE A 58 6.42 -7.44 -11.08
C ILE A 58 6.29 -8.91 -11.40
N SER A 59 7.29 -9.44 -12.09
CA SER A 59 7.43 -10.87 -12.38
C SER A 59 8.31 -11.54 -11.33
N SER A 60 7.82 -12.60 -10.69
CA SER A 60 8.63 -13.47 -9.84
C SER A 60 8.38 -14.92 -10.26
N GLU A 61 9.45 -15.60 -10.68
CA GLU A 61 9.40 -16.96 -11.22
C GLU A 61 8.35 -17.07 -12.35
N ASP A 62 7.27 -17.83 -12.12
CA ASP A 62 6.19 -18.11 -13.07
C ASP A 62 4.95 -17.23 -12.88
N ARG A 63 5.04 -16.17 -12.07
CA ARG A 63 3.89 -15.33 -11.69
C ARG A 63 4.11 -13.88 -12.04
N GLN A 64 3.11 -13.29 -12.70
CA GLN A 64 3.02 -11.86 -12.91
C GLN A 64 1.98 -11.27 -11.97
N MET A 65 2.42 -10.25 -11.23
CA MET A 65 1.58 -9.49 -10.31
C MET A 65 1.54 -8.04 -10.75
N GLU A 66 0.34 -7.51 -10.91
CA GLU A 66 0.15 -6.07 -11.08
C GLU A 66 -0.01 -5.41 -9.72
N PHE A 67 0.89 -4.49 -9.41
CA PHE A 67 0.77 -3.59 -8.28
C PHE A 67 0.14 -2.29 -8.77
N LEU A 68 -1.02 -1.95 -8.22
CA LEU A 68 -1.74 -0.72 -8.53
C LEU A 68 -1.63 0.25 -7.36
N GLU A 69 -0.81 1.28 -7.54
CA GLU A 69 -0.80 2.46 -6.68
C GLU A 69 -1.91 3.44 -7.12
N ILE A 70 -2.67 3.93 -6.14
CA ILE A 70 -3.64 5.00 -6.33
C ILE A 70 -3.18 6.24 -5.57
N GLY A 71 -3.36 7.41 -6.18
CA GLY A 71 -3.09 8.71 -5.57
C GLY A 71 -3.71 8.83 -4.18
N GLY A 72 -2.94 9.43 -3.26
CA GLY A 72 -3.35 9.57 -1.85
C GLY A 72 -3.82 10.97 -1.46
N SER A 73 -3.79 11.93 -2.38
CA SER A 73 -4.39 13.25 -2.18
C SER A 73 -5.86 13.19 -2.58
N GLU A 74 -6.70 14.06 -2.01
CA GLU A 74 -8.01 14.31 -2.61
C GLU A 74 -7.86 14.91 -4.02
N PRO A 75 -8.76 14.60 -4.97
CA PRO A 75 -9.95 13.74 -4.84
C PRO A 75 -9.68 12.24 -5.05
N PHE A 76 -8.43 11.83 -5.25
CA PHE A 76 -8.10 10.47 -5.69
C PHE A 76 -8.43 9.38 -4.66
N ARG A 77 -8.58 9.75 -3.38
CA ARG A 77 -8.98 8.82 -2.32
C ARG A 77 -10.36 8.19 -2.59
N SER A 78 -11.23 8.87 -3.33
CA SER A 78 -12.54 8.34 -3.75
C SER A 78 -12.45 7.09 -4.63
N TYR A 79 -11.32 6.85 -5.28
CA TYR A 79 -11.10 5.65 -6.09
C TYR A 79 -10.70 4.43 -5.25
N TRP A 80 -10.31 4.58 -3.98
CA TRP A 80 -9.82 3.45 -3.18
C TRP A 80 -10.86 2.33 -3.06
N ASP A 81 -12.09 2.68 -2.66
CA ASP A 81 -13.19 1.72 -2.52
C ASP A 81 -13.60 1.10 -3.86
N MET A 82 -13.48 1.85 -4.97
CA MET A 82 -13.82 1.36 -6.30
C MET A 82 -12.90 0.22 -6.78
N TYR A 83 -11.68 0.15 -6.27
CA TYR A 83 -10.67 -0.84 -6.68
C TYR A 83 -10.48 -1.96 -5.66
N LEU A 84 -10.95 -1.82 -4.41
CA LEU A 84 -10.90 -2.89 -3.41
C LEU A 84 -11.43 -4.25 -3.91
N PRO A 85 -12.55 -4.35 -4.66
CA PRO A 85 -13.02 -5.64 -5.20
C PRO A 85 -12.04 -6.31 -6.17
N LYS A 86 -11.10 -5.56 -6.78
CA LYS A 86 -10.03 -6.09 -7.65
C LYS A 86 -8.77 -6.49 -6.86
N GLY A 87 -8.70 -6.13 -5.58
CA GLY A 87 -7.60 -6.47 -4.69
C GLY A 87 -7.52 -7.97 -4.40
N TRP A 88 -6.31 -8.50 -4.47
CA TRP A 88 -5.89 -9.78 -3.87
C TRP A 88 -5.23 -9.56 -2.51
N LEU A 89 -4.54 -8.43 -2.36
CA LEU A 89 -3.84 -7.97 -1.17
C LEU A 89 -3.88 -6.44 -1.16
N LEU A 90 -4.14 -5.86 0.01
CA LEU A 90 -3.96 -4.45 0.27
C LEU A 90 -2.61 -4.22 0.97
N ILE A 91 -1.75 -3.42 0.35
CA ILE A 91 -0.61 -2.80 1.00
C ILE A 91 -1.00 -1.37 1.38
N PHE A 92 -1.06 -1.07 2.68
CA PHE A 92 -1.32 0.27 3.17
C PHE A 92 -0.05 0.90 3.74
N VAL A 93 0.42 1.98 3.11
CA VAL A 93 1.66 2.66 3.50
C VAL A 93 1.35 3.83 4.43
N VAL A 94 2.03 3.86 5.57
CA VAL A 94 1.89 4.88 6.62
C VAL A 94 3.22 5.62 6.78
N ASP A 95 3.19 6.95 6.76
CA ASP A 95 4.33 7.76 7.21
C ASP A 95 4.41 7.70 8.74
N SER A 96 5.35 6.93 9.27
CA SER A 96 5.49 6.74 10.72
C SER A 96 6.10 7.96 11.41
N ALA A 97 6.73 8.87 10.66
CA ALA A 97 7.26 10.12 11.20
C ALA A 97 6.21 11.24 11.23
N ASP A 98 5.12 11.12 10.46
CA ASP A 98 4.04 12.11 10.43
C ASP A 98 2.97 11.83 11.49
N HIS A 99 3.34 12.08 12.75
CA HIS A 99 2.47 11.79 13.90
C HIS A 99 1.15 12.57 13.85
N LYS A 100 1.12 13.74 13.18
CA LYS A 100 -0.09 14.56 13.04
C LYS A 100 -1.14 13.88 12.15
N ARG A 101 -0.70 13.16 11.10
CA ARG A 101 -1.61 12.47 10.17
C ARG A 101 -1.80 10.98 10.46
N LEU A 102 -1.14 10.41 11.48
CA LEU A 102 -1.41 9.03 11.93
C LEU A 102 -2.90 8.77 12.24
N PRO A 103 -3.65 9.64 12.94
CA PRO A 103 -5.07 9.43 13.17
C PRO A 103 -5.90 9.40 11.88
N GLU A 104 -5.55 10.24 10.90
CA GLU A 104 -6.20 10.26 9.59
C GLU A 104 -5.89 8.97 8.82
N ALA A 105 -4.62 8.55 8.77
CA ALA A 105 -4.22 7.31 8.11
C ALA A 105 -4.93 6.09 8.73
N LYS A 106 -5.02 6.03 10.07
CA LYS A 106 -5.77 5.01 10.80
C LYS A 106 -7.24 5.01 10.40
N LYS A 107 -7.90 6.18 10.41
CA LYS A 107 -9.32 6.31 10.03
C LYS A 107 -9.57 5.71 8.65
N TYR A 108 -8.79 6.09 7.64
CA TYR A 108 -8.96 5.58 6.28
C TYR A 108 -8.65 4.09 6.17
N LEU A 109 -7.61 3.59 6.85
CA LEU A 109 -7.32 2.15 6.88
C LEU A 109 -8.53 1.36 7.39
N HIS A 110 -9.13 1.79 8.51
CA HIS A 110 -10.34 1.16 9.06
C HIS A 110 -11.53 1.23 8.10
N GLN A 111 -11.76 2.38 7.45
CA GLN A 111 -12.82 2.52 6.46
C GLN A 111 -12.68 1.53 5.29
N LEU A 112 -11.45 1.20 4.88
CA LEU A 112 -11.18 0.22 3.82
C LEU A 112 -11.36 -1.22 4.29
N ILE A 113 -10.91 -1.57 5.50
CA ILE A 113 -10.81 -2.97 5.94
C ILE A 113 -12.02 -3.45 6.73
N ASP A 114 -12.72 -2.57 7.46
CA ASP A 114 -13.89 -2.96 8.25
C ASP A 114 -15.02 -3.55 7.35
N PRO A 115 -15.30 -3.01 6.16
CA PRO A 115 -16.25 -3.61 5.21
C PRO A 115 -15.68 -4.79 4.40
N ASN A 116 -14.35 -4.97 4.41
CA ASN A 116 -13.64 -5.97 3.60
C ASN A 116 -12.78 -6.90 4.49
N PRO A 117 -13.38 -7.60 5.47
CA PRO A 117 -12.63 -8.34 6.50
C PRO A 117 -11.79 -9.50 5.94
N ASP A 118 -12.15 -10.00 4.76
CA ASP A 118 -11.46 -11.11 4.08
C ASP A 118 -10.31 -10.65 3.17
N LEU A 119 -10.13 -9.34 2.96
CA LEU A 119 -9.03 -8.82 2.15
C LEU A 119 -7.72 -8.88 2.96
N PRO A 120 -6.70 -9.64 2.51
CA PRO A 120 -5.40 -9.62 3.15
C PRO A 120 -4.83 -8.20 3.21
N LEU A 121 -4.21 -7.86 4.35
CA LEU A 121 -3.64 -6.54 4.61
C LEU A 121 -2.17 -6.68 5.00
N VAL A 122 -1.33 -5.80 4.47
CA VAL A 122 0.03 -5.51 4.93
C VAL A 122 0.14 -4.02 5.20
N VAL A 123 0.58 -3.63 6.40
CA VAL A 123 0.83 -2.23 6.74
C VAL A 123 2.34 -1.94 6.69
N PHE A 124 2.75 -1.00 5.84
CA PHE A 124 4.13 -0.52 5.84
C PHE A 124 4.26 0.72 6.71
N ALA A 125 4.88 0.55 7.89
CA ALA A 125 5.35 1.63 8.74
C ALA A 125 6.60 2.28 8.10
N ASN A 126 6.39 3.22 7.18
CA ASN A 126 7.46 3.86 6.40
C ASN A 126 8.10 5.06 7.13
N LYS A 127 9.28 5.48 6.66
CA LYS A 127 10.05 6.65 7.16
C LYS A 127 10.37 6.61 8.66
N GLN A 128 10.60 5.41 9.19
CA GLN A 128 11.01 5.26 10.57
C GLN A 128 12.30 6.04 10.84
N VAL A 129 12.22 6.95 11.81
CA VAL A 129 13.39 7.63 12.35
C VAL A 129 14.04 6.68 13.32
N PHE A 130 15.24 6.20 13.00
CA PHE A 130 16.07 5.53 14.00
C PHE A 130 16.56 6.59 14.97
N ILE A 131 16.09 6.57 16.21
CA ILE A 131 16.76 7.28 17.30
C ILE A 131 17.96 6.40 17.66
N THR A 132 19.14 6.73 17.14
CA THR A 132 20.39 6.25 17.72
C THR A 132 20.53 6.90 19.08
N GLY A 133 20.34 6.12 20.14
CA GLY A 133 20.72 6.50 21.50
C GLY A 133 22.23 6.47 21.70
#